data_AF-F8CJ69-F1
#
_entry.id   AF-F8CJ69-F1
#
_cell.length_a   1.000
_cell.length_b   1.000
_cell.length_c   1.000
_cell.angle_alpha   90.00
_cell.angle_beta   90.00
_cell.angle_gamma   90.00
#
_symmetry.space_group_name_H-M   'P 1'
#
loop_
_entity.id
_entity.type
_entity.pdbx_description
1 polymer ?
#
loop_
_entity_poly.entity_id
_entity_poly.type
_entity_poly.pdbx_seq_one_letter_code
_entity_poly.pdbx_strand_id
1 'polypeptide(L)'
;MQRIEVIQQLDHRLQHQEPFGNSSKIVLRVIERYKFVLEVLSRHDERLRALTERVEALDTASVNVLFGDLLVRAALESAISKLETTGPVGAVRDTFPALLGEALDSLAEGRGMSVSRRAMGRDFAVGPSGRTWVWDLPDSPSRVGDLLRDSIRTGFMPGARSSVEIIRPTPGMVEGLERACELLRRLVPEMARSVFLHLHCIAVANIRGPRGRMLTGSGGDGTPCMIFIDPEELANPWDTAGHILHEAIHLKLSDLIRTGAIVTDDDLVELPWGRKTALSNSLFAYHAYAHMQVFREAVKHVGPDCHEEFGAPRDYDAPAHAMSVVKNDVKPYARAEERLAYLHSALAGPLAHRVTPYGRELVAWLWETIRPLVEDVPGDDTAPRAAPPSADVSRAPSSVRYRQGRDLSLRRSPASEVLFALDPASQKIVTLNLPAWLAFELCDGKTEEELLSSYTSSLGLGVERAWAQLAPTLRGLESSGMIVQVAEGGAP
;
A
#
# COMPACT_ATOMS: atom_id res chain seq x y z
N MET A 1 -21.94 -24.92 5.87
CA MET A 1 -21.56 -23.56 6.27
C MET A 1 -22.50 -22.62 5.54
N GLN A 2 -23.26 -21.79 6.26
CA GLN A 2 -24.13 -20.79 5.62
C GLN A 2 -23.24 -19.79 4.87
N ARG A 3 -23.68 -19.28 3.71
CA ARG A 3 -22.86 -18.38 2.86
C ARG A 3 -22.37 -17.13 3.62
N ILE A 4 -23.15 -16.65 4.59
CA ILE A 4 -22.77 -15.55 5.50
C ILE A 4 -21.56 -15.92 6.38
N GLU A 5 -21.49 -17.14 6.91
CA GLU A 5 -20.35 -17.61 7.71
C GLU A 5 -19.06 -17.65 6.85
N VAL A 6 -19.18 -18.05 5.57
CA VAL A 6 -18.06 -17.97 4.61
C VAL A 6 -17.60 -16.53 4.46
N ILE A 7 -18.51 -15.60 4.21
CA ILE A 7 -18.20 -14.17 4.01
C ILE A 7 -17.47 -13.60 5.24
N GLN A 8 -17.97 -13.87 6.44
CA GLN A 8 -17.36 -13.42 7.70
C GLN A 8 -15.95 -14.02 7.90
N GLN A 9 -15.78 -15.31 7.59
CA GLN A 9 -14.46 -15.95 7.66
C GLN A 9 -13.47 -15.32 6.67
N LEU A 10 -13.93 -14.97 5.46
CA LEU A 10 -13.07 -14.38 4.44
C LEU A 10 -12.72 -12.92 4.74
N ASP A 11 -13.69 -12.13 5.23
CA ASP A 11 -13.45 -10.79 5.76
C ASP A 11 -12.34 -10.81 6.82
N HIS A 12 -12.44 -11.74 7.77
CA HIS A 12 -11.41 -11.97 8.78
C HIS A 12 -10.06 -12.40 8.19
N ARG A 13 -10.02 -13.45 7.34
CA ARG A 13 -8.76 -13.99 6.79
C ARG A 13 -7.99 -12.98 5.96
N LEU A 14 -8.68 -12.14 5.18
CA LEU A 14 -8.05 -11.09 4.38
C LEU A 14 -7.35 -10.02 5.24
N GLN A 15 -7.73 -9.87 6.52
CA GLN A 15 -7.16 -8.85 7.42
C GLN A 15 -6.13 -9.39 8.40
N HIS A 16 -6.06 -10.70 8.61
CA HIS A 16 -5.22 -11.30 9.65
C HIS A 16 -4.04 -12.10 9.11
N GLN A 17 -3.94 -12.31 7.80
CA GLN A 17 -2.76 -12.92 7.23
C GLN A 17 -1.57 -11.99 7.39
N GLU A 18 -0.47 -12.53 7.90
CA GLU A 18 0.83 -11.89 7.87
C GLU A 18 1.64 -12.49 6.72
N PRO A 19 2.28 -11.67 5.86
CA PRO A 19 2.62 -10.25 6.04
C PRO A 19 1.70 -9.24 5.33
N PHE A 20 0.64 -9.66 4.64
CA PHE A 20 -0.07 -8.84 3.65
C PHE A 20 -1.41 -8.25 4.12
N GLY A 21 -2.12 -8.96 5.00
CA GLY A 21 -3.47 -8.59 5.45
C GLY A 21 -3.49 -7.65 6.65
N ASN A 22 -2.54 -7.77 7.56
CA ASN A 22 -2.56 -7.07 8.85
C ASN A 22 -2.18 -5.59 8.74
N SER A 23 -3.19 -4.72 8.58
CA SER A 23 -3.04 -3.27 8.44
C SER A 23 -2.32 -2.60 9.61
N SER A 24 -2.52 -3.06 10.85
CA SER A 24 -1.78 -2.53 12.00
C SER A 24 -0.27 -2.76 11.83
N LYS A 25 0.15 -3.95 11.39
CA LYS A 25 1.55 -4.24 11.11
C LYS A 25 2.09 -3.47 9.90
N ILE A 26 1.27 -3.30 8.86
CA ILE A 26 1.64 -2.50 7.68
C ILE A 26 1.88 -1.04 8.07
N VAL A 27 0.96 -0.42 8.80
CA VAL A 27 1.11 0.96 9.27
C VAL A 27 2.36 1.12 10.14
N LEU A 28 2.62 0.19 11.06
CA LEU A 28 3.82 0.23 11.89
C LEU A 28 5.11 0.11 11.06
N ARG A 29 5.14 -0.75 10.01
CA ARG A 29 6.29 -0.80 9.08
C ARG A 29 6.51 0.51 8.36
N VAL A 30 5.44 1.15 7.88
CA VAL A 30 5.52 2.46 7.21
C VAL A 30 6.05 3.54 8.16
N ILE A 31 5.57 3.57 9.40
CA ILE A 31 6.07 4.47 10.44
C ILE A 31 7.58 4.28 10.63
N GLU A 32 8.04 3.04 10.79
CA GLU A 32 9.47 2.75 10.98
C GLU A 32 10.31 3.07 9.75
N ARG A 33 9.77 2.90 8.53
CA ARG A 33 10.42 3.38 7.30
C ARG A 33 10.61 4.89 7.32
N TYR A 34 9.60 5.67 7.73
CA TYR A 34 9.74 7.12 7.80
C TYR A 34 10.70 7.57 8.90
N LYS A 35 10.68 6.92 10.07
CA LYS A 35 11.68 7.17 11.12
C LYS A 35 13.10 6.87 10.64
N PHE A 36 13.30 5.76 9.93
CA PHE A 36 14.59 5.43 9.32
C PHE A 36 15.08 6.53 8.36
N VAL A 37 14.20 7.03 7.50
CA VAL A 37 14.54 8.08 6.55
C VAL A 37 14.91 9.38 7.28
N LEU A 38 14.13 9.76 8.30
CA LEU A 38 14.44 10.93 9.13
C LEU A 38 15.80 10.79 9.81
N GLU A 39 16.13 9.60 10.31
CA GLU A 39 17.43 9.30 10.90
C GLU A 39 18.56 9.50 9.89
N VAL A 40 18.45 8.93 8.69
CA VAL A 40 19.43 9.09 7.60
C VAL A 40 19.61 10.56 7.23
N LEU A 41 18.52 11.30 7.01
CA LEU A 41 18.57 12.70 6.59
C LEU A 41 19.13 13.61 7.70
N SER A 42 18.86 13.32 8.97
CA SER A 42 19.31 14.12 10.13
C SER A 42 20.84 14.15 10.31
N ARG A 43 21.57 13.24 9.67
CA ARG A 43 23.04 13.26 9.65
C ARG A 43 23.59 14.48 8.90
N HIS A 44 22.78 15.04 7.99
CA HIS A 44 23.17 16.14 7.12
C HIS A 44 22.49 17.47 7.45
N ASP A 45 21.59 17.52 8.43
CA ASP A 45 20.86 18.73 8.82
C ASP A 45 20.58 18.76 10.33
N GLU A 46 21.12 19.77 11.03
CA GLU A 46 21.00 19.91 12.49
C GLU A 46 19.56 20.16 12.95
N ARG A 47 18.76 20.87 12.15
CA ARG A 47 17.36 21.14 12.47
C ARG A 47 16.55 19.85 12.37
N LEU A 48 16.77 19.03 11.34
CA LEU A 48 16.15 17.71 11.23
C LEU A 48 16.57 16.81 12.37
N ARG A 49 17.82 16.86 12.85
CA ARG A 49 18.24 16.09 14.03
C ARG A 49 17.37 16.37 15.25
N ALA A 50 17.19 17.64 15.59
CA ALA A 50 16.32 18.03 16.70
C ALA A 50 14.84 17.61 16.48
N LEU A 51 14.35 17.67 15.24
CA LEU A 51 13.00 17.24 14.91
C LEU A 51 12.83 15.72 14.96
N THR A 52 13.83 14.94 14.53
CA THR A 52 13.84 13.48 14.60
C THR A 52 13.77 13.00 16.05
N GLU A 53 14.53 13.63 16.97
CA GLU A 53 14.44 13.33 18.40
C GLU A 53 13.02 13.56 18.95
N ARG A 54 12.35 14.64 18.53
CA ARG A 54 10.95 14.90 18.88
C ARG A 54 10.00 13.84 18.32
N VAL A 55 10.22 13.38 17.08
CA VAL A 55 9.43 12.31 16.45
C VAL A 55 9.61 10.99 17.19
N GLU A 56 10.83 10.65 17.62
CA GLU A 56 11.11 9.42 18.36
C GLU A 56 10.48 9.40 19.76
N ALA A 57 10.29 10.58 20.36
CA ALA A 57 9.60 10.71 21.65
C ALA A 57 8.07 10.61 21.56
N LEU A 58 7.49 10.61 20.36
CA LEU A 58 6.04 10.46 20.18
C LEU A 58 5.59 9.02 20.46
N ASP A 59 4.41 8.89 21.08
CA ASP A 59 3.70 7.61 21.13
C ASP A 59 3.22 7.18 19.73
N THR A 60 2.86 5.90 19.61
CA THR A 60 2.39 5.31 18.34
C THR A 60 1.15 5.99 17.76
N ALA A 61 0.22 6.46 18.58
CA ALA A 61 -0.99 7.13 18.08
C ALA A 61 -0.63 8.51 17.50
N SER A 62 0.20 9.28 18.21
CA SER A 62 0.67 10.60 17.81
C SER A 62 1.53 10.54 16.53
N VAL A 63 2.46 9.58 16.43
CA VAL A 63 3.28 9.41 15.23
C VAL A 63 2.46 8.98 14.01
N ASN A 64 1.39 8.22 14.24
CA ASN A 64 0.46 7.79 13.22
C ASN A 64 -0.44 8.95 12.72
N VAL A 65 -0.76 9.94 13.57
CA VAL A 65 -1.36 11.21 13.11
C VAL A 65 -0.34 12.02 12.30
N LEU A 66 0.91 12.11 12.76
CA LEU A 66 1.97 12.86 12.08
C LEU A 66 2.23 12.33 10.66
N PHE A 67 2.53 11.04 10.55
CA PHE A 67 2.85 10.41 9.27
C PHE A 67 1.63 10.06 8.43
N GLY A 68 0.44 10.20 8.99
CA GLY A 68 -0.81 10.16 8.26
C GLY A 68 -1.27 11.51 7.69
N ASP A 69 -0.57 12.59 8.03
CA ASP A 69 -0.83 13.92 7.47
C ASP A 69 -0.45 13.97 5.98
N LEU A 70 -1.33 14.53 5.15
CA LEU A 70 -1.14 14.56 3.70
C LEU A 70 0.16 15.26 3.30
N LEU A 71 0.45 16.43 3.89
CA LEU A 71 1.62 17.23 3.55
C LEU A 71 2.91 16.62 4.10
N VAL A 72 2.91 16.19 5.37
CA VAL A 72 4.10 15.57 5.97
C VAL A 72 4.47 14.31 5.20
N ARG A 73 3.49 13.47 4.89
CA ARG A 73 3.70 12.21 4.19
C ARG A 73 4.14 12.44 2.73
N ALA A 74 3.50 13.37 2.01
CA ALA A 74 3.93 13.73 0.65
C ALA A 74 5.35 14.30 0.63
N ALA A 75 5.72 15.14 1.60
CA ALA A 75 7.05 15.69 1.71
C ALA A 75 8.11 14.61 2.03
N LEU A 76 7.77 13.64 2.88
CA LEU A 76 8.61 12.48 3.16
C LEU A 76 8.81 11.60 1.93
N GLU A 77 7.75 11.24 1.19
CA GLU A 77 7.92 10.45 -0.04
C GLU A 77 8.75 11.21 -1.09
N SER A 78 8.56 12.53 -1.19
CA SER A 78 9.43 13.36 -2.04
C SER A 78 10.88 13.36 -1.58
N ALA A 79 11.14 13.37 -0.27
CA ALA A 79 12.49 13.29 0.28
C ALA A 79 13.12 11.92 0.02
N ILE A 80 12.35 10.84 0.13
CA ILE A 80 12.82 9.47 -0.17
C ILE A 80 13.16 9.33 -1.65
N SER A 81 12.27 9.77 -2.54
CA SER A 81 12.54 9.74 -3.98
C SER A 81 13.81 10.51 -4.34
N LYS A 82 14.07 11.65 -3.68
CA LYS A 82 15.32 12.42 -3.86
C LYS A 82 16.53 11.77 -3.23
N LEU A 83 16.37 11.11 -2.08
CA LEU A 83 17.43 10.35 -1.43
C LEU A 83 17.93 9.27 -2.39
N GLU A 84 17.02 8.56 -3.05
CA GLU A 84 17.33 7.46 -3.97
C GLU A 84 17.83 7.89 -5.36
N THR A 85 17.69 9.18 -5.72
CA THR A 85 18.06 9.70 -7.05
C THR A 85 19.20 10.72 -7.03
N THR A 86 19.30 11.51 -5.97
CA THR A 86 20.24 12.63 -5.82
C THR A 86 21.05 12.58 -4.53
N GLY A 87 20.83 11.56 -3.69
CA GLY A 87 21.48 11.38 -2.40
C GLY A 87 20.93 12.28 -1.28
N PRO A 88 21.47 12.14 -0.05
CA PRO A 88 20.95 12.81 1.15
C PRO A 88 20.94 14.35 1.06
N VAL A 89 21.94 14.94 0.41
CA VAL A 89 22.06 16.40 0.26
C VAL A 89 20.95 16.95 -0.64
N GLY A 90 20.58 16.25 -1.71
CA GLY A 90 19.48 16.65 -2.59
C GLY A 90 18.09 16.41 -1.98
N ALA A 91 17.99 15.48 -1.03
CA ALA A 91 16.75 15.12 -0.34
C ALA A 91 16.32 16.15 0.71
N VAL A 92 17.27 16.74 1.44
CA VAL A 92 16.98 17.81 2.40
C VAL A 92 16.69 19.09 1.64
N ARG A 93 15.40 19.44 1.53
CA ARG A 93 14.96 20.77 1.07
C ARG A 93 14.56 21.63 2.25
N ASP A 94 14.84 22.93 2.17
CA ASP A 94 14.52 23.93 3.20
C ASP A 94 13.06 23.89 3.71
N THR A 95 12.12 23.46 2.87
CA THR A 95 10.69 23.44 3.21
C THR A 95 10.28 22.28 4.11
N PHE A 96 10.95 21.13 4.05
CA PHE A 96 10.53 19.93 4.79
C PHE A 96 10.76 20.06 6.31
N PRO A 97 11.95 20.48 6.81
CA PRO A 97 12.15 20.67 8.25
C PRO A 97 11.18 21.70 8.84
N ALA A 98 10.83 22.74 8.08
CA ALA A 98 9.85 23.74 8.50
C ALA A 98 8.44 23.16 8.65
N LEU A 99 7.99 22.38 7.66
CA LEU A 99 6.70 21.70 7.71
C LEU A 99 6.63 20.66 8.84
N LEU A 100 7.69 19.87 9.03
CA LEU A 100 7.75 18.88 10.10
C LEU A 100 7.70 19.53 11.49
N GLY A 101 8.41 20.66 11.67
CA GLY A 101 8.32 21.47 12.89
C GLY A 101 6.90 21.95 13.16
N GLU A 102 6.25 22.56 12.16
CA GLU A 102 4.87 23.05 12.26
C GLU A 102 3.87 21.92 12.58
N ALA A 103 4.07 20.73 11.99
CA ALA A 103 3.25 19.56 12.27
C ALA A 103 3.46 19.02 13.72
N LEU A 104 4.68 18.99 14.21
CA LEU A 104 4.99 18.58 15.58
C LEU A 104 4.46 19.58 16.62
N ASP A 105 4.59 20.87 16.34
CA ASP A 105 4.04 21.93 17.20
C ASP A 105 2.51 21.83 17.23
N SER A 106 1.89 21.54 16.07
CA SER A 106 0.46 21.31 15.98
C SER A 106 -0.04 20.13 16.83
N LEU A 107 0.75 19.04 16.90
CA LEU A 107 0.42 17.90 17.75
C LEU A 107 0.57 18.24 19.24
N ALA A 108 1.63 18.97 19.60
CA ALA A 108 1.92 19.39 20.97
C ALA A 108 0.87 20.34 21.55
N GLU A 109 0.20 21.16 20.71
CA GLU A 109 -0.93 22.02 21.10
C GLU A 109 -2.19 21.25 21.55
N GLY A 110 -2.13 19.90 21.64
CA GLY A 110 -3.08 19.08 22.39
C GLY A 110 -4.40 18.80 21.68
N ARG A 111 -4.48 19.04 20.37
CA ARG A 111 -5.71 18.81 19.58
C ARG A 111 -5.76 17.45 18.88
N GLY A 112 -4.66 16.69 18.87
CA GLY A 112 -4.58 15.40 18.16
C GLY A 112 -4.85 15.50 16.65
N MET A 113 -4.85 16.71 16.09
CA MET A 113 -5.12 16.96 14.67
C MET A 113 -3.81 17.19 13.92
N SER A 114 -3.78 16.64 12.71
CA SER A 114 -2.68 16.86 11.78
C SER A 114 -2.69 18.30 11.24
N VAL A 115 -1.55 18.79 10.77
CA VAL A 115 -1.43 20.17 10.22
C VAL A 115 -2.36 20.40 9.03
N SER A 116 -2.53 19.39 8.17
CA SER A 116 -3.45 19.42 7.04
C SER A 116 -4.91 19.50 7.50
N ARG A 117 -5.33 18.67 8.47
CA ARG A 117 -6.70 18.69 9.01
C ARG A 117 -7.04 20.03 9.66
N ARG A 118 -6.09 20.65 10.36
CA ARG A 118 -6.29 21.98 10.98
C ARG A 118 -6.51 23.11 9.98
N ALA A 119 -6.06 22.96 8.74
CA ALA A 119 -6.28 23.95 7.69
C ALA A 119 -7.72 23.92 7.15
N MET A 120 -8.51 22.90 7.48
CA MET A 120 -9.90 22.79 7.04
C MET A 120 -10.76 23.86 7.71
N GLY A 121 -11.73 24.39 6.97
CA GLY A 121 -12.65 25.41 7.47
C GLY A 121 -13.65 24.85 8.49
N ARG A 122 -14.06 23.60 8.30
CA ARG A 122 -14.91 22.82 9.21
C ARG A 122 -14.25 21.48 9.47
N ASP A 123 -14.34 21.01 10.71
CA ASP A 123 -13.81 19.71 11.13
C ASP A 123 -14.83 18.60 10.91
N PHE A 124 -15.07 18.24 9.65
CA PHE A 124 -15.90 17.09 9.31
C PHE A 124 -15.09 15.81 9.42
N ALA A 125 -15.65 14.80 10.08
CA ALA A 125 -15.06 13.49 10.22
C ALA A 125 -16.10 12.40 9.98
N VAL A 126 -15.70 11.34 9.30
CA VAL A 126 -16.53 10.19 8.94
C VAL A 126 -15.80 8.88 9.29
N GLY A 127 -16.50 7.76 9.18
CA GLY A 127 -15.93 6.45 9.45
C GLY A 127 -15.89 6.07 10.93
N PRO A 128 -15.57 4.79 11.23
CA PRO A 128 -15.80 4.16 12.53
C PRO A 128 -14.97 4.73 13.70
N SER A 129 -13.93 5.51 13.42
CA SER A 129 -13.01 6.07 14.43
C SER A 129 -13.01 7.59 14.49
N GLY A 130 -13.78 8.29 13.63
CA GLY A 130 -13.72 9.75 13.49
C GLY A 130 -12.34 10.29 13.05
N ARG A 131 -11.45 9.40 12.59
CA ARG A 131 -10.09 9.75 12.13
C ARG A 131 -10.10 10.28 10.70
N THR A 132 -10.96 9.72 9.85
CA THR A 132 -11.05 10.09 8.45
C THR A 132 -11.79 11.41 8.33
N TRP A 133 -11.08 12.46 7.94
CA TRP A 133 -11.65 13.79 7.80
C TRP A 133 -12.07 14.07 6.36
N VAL A 134 -13.02 14.99 6.18
CA VAL A 134 -13.49 15.41 4.86
C VAL A 134 -12.82 16.73 4.48
N TRP A 135 -12.30 16.79 3.27
CA TRP A 135 -11.63 17.99 2.76
C TRP A 135 -12.60 19.17 2.65
N ASP A 136 -12.40 20.19 3.48
CA ASP A 136 -13.16 21.45 3.48
C ASP A 136 -12.23 22.67 3.54
N LEU A 137 -11.19 22.69 2.70
CA LEU A 137 -10.23 23.79 2.66
C LEU A 137 -10.92 25.11 2.22
N PRO A 138 -10.82 26.22 2.99
CA PRO A 138 -11.36 27.51 2.58
C PRO A 138 -10.62 28.12 1.39
N ASP A 139 -11.26 29.04 0.66
CA ASP A 139 -10.62 29.77 -0.46
C ASP A 139 -9.65 30.86 0.03
N SER A 140 -9.75 31.28 1.29
CA SER A 140 -8.84 32.27 1.86
C SER A 140 -7.39 31.78 1.77
N PRO A 141 -6.45 32.63 1.31
CA PRO A 141 -5.05 32.23 1.17
C PRO A 141 -4.44 31.94 2.55
N SER A 142 -3.68 30.86 2.63
CA SER A 142 -2.88 30.50 3.79
C SER A 142 -1.74 29.60 3.32
N ARG A 143 -0.59 29.67 3.99
CA ARG A 143 0.59 28.88 3.59
C ARG A 143 0.28 27.38 3.51
N VAL A 144 -0.37 26.82 4.52
CA VAL A 144 -0.74 25.38 4.54
C VAL A 144 -1.77 25.07 3.47
N GLY A 145 -2.77 25.94 3.28
CA GLY A 145 -3.76 25.79 2.21
C GLY A 145 -3.15 25.82 0.81
N ASP A 146 -2.17 26.67 0.57
CA ASP A 146 -1.47 26.76 -0.71
C ASP A 146 -0.64 25.49 -0.98
N LEU A 147 0.07 24.98 0.03
CA LEU A 147 0.78 23.69 -0.05
C LEU A 147 -0.17 22.53 -0.35
N LEU A 148 -1.35 22.52 0.28
CA LEU A 148 -2.38 21.50 0.06
C LEU A 148 -2.93 21.54 -1.37
N ARG A 149 -3.24 22.73 -1.90
CA ARG A 149 -3.68 22.89 -3.29
C ARG A 149 -2.59 22.47 -4.28
N ASP A 150 -1.33 22.80 -4.00
CA ASP A 150 -0.19 22.40 -4.82
C ASP A 150 0.06 20.89 -4.80
N SER A 151 -0.10 20.25 -3.65
CA SER A 151 -0.02 18.81 -3.46
C SER A 151 -1.03 18.07 -4.35
N ILE A 152 -2.28 18.53 -4.41
CA ILE A 152 -3.29 17.96 -5.34
C ILE A 152 -2.90 18.21 -6.79
N ARG A 153 -2.55 19.45 -7.13
CA ARG A 153 -2.23 19.88 -8.50
C ARG A 153 -1.07 19.08 -9.11
N THR A 154 -0.05 18.78 -8.32
CA THR A 154 1.16 18.08 -8.77
C THR A 154 1.12 16.58 -8.52
N GLY A 155 0.32 16.14 -7.55
CA GLY A 155 0.34 14.79 -7.00
C GLY A 155 -0.74 13.84 -7.51
N PHE A 156 -1.86 14.37 -8.02
CA PHE A 156 -2.91 13.54 -8.56
C PHE A 156 -2.62 13.16 -10.03
N MET A 157 -2.34 11.88 -10.27
CA MET A 157 -2.03 11.32 -11.60
C MET A 157 -1.01 12.14 -12.40
N PRO A 158 0.23 12.33 -11.89
CA PRO A 158 1.25 13.13 -12.57
C PRO A 158 1.50 12.61 -14.00
N GLY A 159 1.47 13.53 -14.97
CA GLY A 159 1.67 13.21 -16.40
C GLY A 159 0.41 12.75 -17.16
N ALA A 160 -0.71 12.51 -16.49
CA ALA A 160 -1.99 12.27 -17.16
C ALA A 160 -2.65 13.60 -17.58
N ARG A 161 -3.37 13.61 -18.71
CA ARG A 161 -4.31 14.70 -19.05
C ARG A 161 -5.57 14.57 -18.19
N SER A 162 -5.41 14.76 -16.89
CA SER A 162 -6.49 14.69 -15.91
C SER A 162 -6.70 16.05 -15.23
N SER A 163 -7.93 16.35 -14.86
CA SER A 163 -8.29 17.52 -14.05
C SER A 163 -9.07 17.08 -12.82
N VAL A 164 -8.75 17.69 -11.68
CA VAL A 164 -9.48 17.52 -10.42
C VAL A 164 -9.98 18.88 -9.97
N GLU A 165 -11.29 18.98 -9.79
CA GLU A 165 -11.94 20.12 -9.16
C GLU A 165 -12.50 19.65 -7.81
N ILE A 166 -11.90 20.11 -6.73
CA ILE A 166 -12.39 19.79 -5.38
C ILE A 166 -13.57 20.70 -5.05
N ILE A 167 -14.62 20.07 -4.53
CA ILE A 167 -15.86 20.72 -4.13
C ILE A 167 -15.85 20.87 -2.61
N ARG A 168 -16.24 22.03 -2.10
CA ARG A 168 -16.48 22.19 -0.67
C ARG A 168 -17.71 21.36 -0.26
N PRO A 169 -17.57 20.43 0.69
CA PRO A 169 -18.66 19.52 1.03
C PRO A 169 -19.84 20.26 1.64
N THR A 170 -21.05 19.88 1.21
CA THR A 170 -22.29 20.26 1.90
C THR A 170 -22.57 19.28 3.05
N PRO A 171 -23.41 19.65 4.05
CA PRO A 171 -23.80 18.71 5.10
C PRO A 171 -24.37 17.38 4.56
N GLY A 172 -25.23 17.45 3.54
CA GLY A 172 -25.79 16.24 2.91
C GLY A 172 -24.75 15.35 2.22
N MET A 173 -23.66 15.92 1.69
CA MET A 173 -22.54 15.13 1.15
C MET A 173 -21.79 14.41 2.27
N VAL A 174 -21.58 15.07 3.41
CA VAL A 174 -20.95 14.45 4.60
C VAL A 174 -21.84 13.33 5.15
N GLU A 175 -23.15 13.56 5.27
CA GLU A 175 -24.12 12.52 5.66
C GLU A 175 -24.11 11.33 4.70
N GLY A 176 -24.00 11.56 3.38
CA GLY A 176 -23.86 10.48 2.39
C GLY A 176 -22.60 9.64 2.60
N LEU A 177 -21.47 10.28 2.89
CA LEU A 177 -20.22 9.59 3.25
C LEU A 177 -20.37 8.79 4.55
N GLU A 178 -20.95 9.38 5.60
CA GLU A 178 -21.18 8.70 6.88
C GLU A 178 -22.05 7.45 6.71
N ARG A 179 -23.14 7.55 5.95
CA ARG A 179 -24.02 6.41 5.64
C ARG A 179 -23.27 5.31 4.90
N ALA A 180 -22.44 5.64 3.92
CA ALA A 180 -21.64 4.66 3.20
C ALA A 180 -20.57 4.00 4.08
N CYS A 181 -19.90 4.76 4.95
CA CYS A 181 -18.93 4.23 5.91
C CYS A 181 -19.59 3.26 6.92
N GLU A 182 -20.78 3.60 7.42
CA GLU A 182 -21.52 2.74 8.34
C GLU A 182 -22.00 1.46 7.63
N LEU A 183 -22.50 1.57 6.40
CA LEU A 183 -22.85 0.40 5.60
C LEU A 183 -21.65 -0.53 5.38
N LEU A 184 -20.48 0.02 5.04
CA LEU A 184 -19.25 -0.75 4.88
C LEU A 184 -18.88 -1.49 6.18
N ARG A 185 -18.99 -0.82 7.33
CA ARG A 185 -18.73 -1.40 8.66
C ARG A 185 -19.68 -2.56 8.98
N ARG A 186 -20.94 -2.51 8.54
CA ARG A 186 -21.91 -3.59 8.78
C ARG A 186 -21.67 -4.79 7.89
N LEU A 187 -21.35 -4.56 6.61
CA LEU A 187 -21.21 -5.64 5.64
C LEU A 187 -19.90 -6.41 5.83
N VAL A 188 -18.80 -5.70 6.10
CA VAL A 188 -17.44 -6.25 6.14
C VAL A 188 -16.61 -5.57 7.25
N PRO A 189 -16.96 -5.80 8.52
CA PRO A 189 -16.41 -5.05 9.66
C PRO A 189 -14.89 -5.11 9.77
N GLU A 190 -14.25 -6.24 9.48
CA GLU A 190 -12.81 -6.35 9.58
C GLU A 190 -12.11 -5.58 8.46
N MET A 191 -12.57 -5.73 7.21
CA MET A 191 -12.10 -4.91 6.09
C MET A 191 -12.31 -3.42 6.34
N ALA A 192 -13.48 -3.01 6.83
CA ALA A 192 -13.76 -1.61 7.16
C ALA A 192 -12.72 -1.10 8.17
N ARG A 193 -12.57 -1.75 9.32
CA ARG A 193 -11.58 -1.40 10.35
C ARG A 193 -10.17 -1.29 9.77
N SER A 194 -9.81 -2.23 8.91
CA SER A 194 -8.51 -2.33 8.26
C SER A 194 -8.24 -1.17 7.30
N VAL A 195 -9.16 -0.86 6.38
CA VAL A 195 -8.92 0.19 5.37
C VAL A 195 -8.94 1.60 5.95
N PHE A 196 -9.73 1.85 7.00
CA PHE A 196 -9.73 3.14 7.72
C PHE A 196 -8.45 3.42 8.53
N LEU A 197 -7.52 2.45 8.63
CA LEU A 197 -6.17 2.73 9.13
C LEU A 197 -5.28 3.42 8.10
N HIS A 198 -5.59 3.28 6.81
CA HIS A 198 -4.84 3.84 5.67
C HIS A 198 -5.54 5.07 5.07
N LEU A 199 -6.85 5.20 5.27
CA LEU A 199 -7.66 6.30 4.77
C LEU A 199 -7.78 7.43 5.81
N HIS A 200 -7.14 8.57 5.53
CA HIS A 200 -7.19 9.75 6.41
C HIS A 200 -8.08 10.86 5.88
N CYS A 201 -8.17 11.02 4.56
CA CYS A 201 -8.89 12.12 3.96
C CYS A 201 -9.80 11.64 2.83
N ILE A 202 -11.03 12.14 2.80
CA ILE A 202 -11.92 12.03 1.64
C ILE A 202 -12.17 13.44 1.09
N ALA A 203 -11.93 13.64 -0.20
CA ALA A 203 -12.41 14.83 -0.90
C ALA A 203 -13.59 14.49 -1.81
N VAL A 204 -14.57 15.38 -1.83
CA VAL A 204 -15.59 15.40 -2.86
C VAL A 204 -15.03 16.16 -4.05
N ALA A 205 -14.96 15.53 -5.22
CA ALA A 205 -14.32 16.14 -6.38
C ALA A 205 -14.90 15.68 -7.72
N ASN A 206 -14.98 16.60 -8.67
CA ASN A 206 -15.21 16.27 -10.07
C ASN A 206 -13.87 15.86 -10.69
N ILE A 207 -13.74 14.59 -11.09
CA ILE A 207 -12.52 14.06 -11.70
C ILE A 207 -12.78 13.79 -13.18
N ARG A 208 -11.92 14.32 -14.06
CA ARG A 208 -11.93 13.99 -15.48
C ARG A 208 -10.56 13.51 -15.90
N GLY A 209 -10.50 12.35 -16.52
CA GLY A 209 -9.30 11.80 -17.15
C GLY A 209 -9.43 11.75 -18.67
N PRO A 210 -8.44 11.16 -19.37
CA PRO A 210 -8.43 11.04 -20.83
C PRO A 210 -9.63 10.28 -21.42
N ARG A 211 -10.31 9.46 -20.60
CA ARG A 211 -11.47 8.66 -20.98
C ARG A 211 -12.80 9.26 -20.53
N GLY A 212 -12.79 10.50 -20.04
CA GLY A 212 -13.97 11.18 -19.52
C GLY A 212 -14.02 11.21 -17.99
N ARG A 213 -15.24 11.26 -17.45
CA ARG A 213 -15.51 11.34 -16.02
C ARG A 213 -15.00 10.10 -15.28
N MET A 214 -14.41 10.31 -14.10
CA MET A 214 -14.03 9.25 -13.17
C MET A 214 -14.86 9.38 -11.90
N LEU A 215 -15.44 8.28 -11.43
CA LEU A 215 -16.32 8.26 -10.25
C LEU A 215 -15.51 8.38 -8.95
N THR A 216 -14.34 7.75 -8.93
CA THR A 216 -13.41 7.78 -7.80
C THR A 216 -11.96 7.79 -8.23
N GLY A 217 -11.08 8.10 -7.28
CA GLY A 217 -9.66 7.82 -7.39
C GLY A 217 -8.97 7.83 -6.03
N SER A 218 -7.88 7.10 -5.93
CA SER A 218 -6.95 7.14 -4.80
C SER A 218 -5.84 8.15 -5.08
N GLY A 219 -5.44 8.89 -4.04
CA GLY A 219 -4.30 9.79 -4.10
C GLY A 219 -2.98 9.03 -4.24
N GLY A 220 -2.11 9.51 -5.12
CA GLY A 220 -0.74 9.02 -5.27
C GLY A 220 0.21 9.61 -4.22
N ASP A 221 1.52 9.54 -4.47
CA ASP A 221 2.55 10.03 -3.54
C ASP A 221 2.42 11.52 -3.19
N GLY A 222 1.81 12.33 -4.06
CA GLY A 222 1.58 13.74 -3.75
C GLY A 222 0.34 14.00 -2.89
N THR A 223 -0.59 13.05 -2.75
CA THR A 223 -1.78 13.12 -1.86
C THR A 223 -2.00 11.78 -1.16
N PRO A 224 -1.01 11.26 -0.41
CA PRO A 224 -1.10 9.92 0.15
C PRO A 224 -2.17 9.87 1.25
N CYS A 225 -2.75 8.71 1.53
CA CYS A 225 -3.87 8.54 2.50
C CYS A 225 -5.20 9.22 2.11
N MET A 226 -5.34 9.72 0.87
CA MET A 226 -6.51 10.44 0.41
C MET A 226 -7.26 9.66 -0.68
N ILE A 227 -8.59 9.76 -0.68
CA ILE A 227 -9.42 9.34 -1.82
C ILE A 227 -10.30 10.49 -2.28
N PHE A 228 -10.73 10.40 -3.53
CA PHE A 228 -11.62 11.34 -4.19
C PHE A 228 -12.89 10.60 -4.58
N ILE A 229 -14.05 11.19 -4.29
CA ILE A 229 -15.36 10.64 -4.63
C ILE A 229 -16.16 11.73 -5.36
N ASP A 230 -16.75 11.34 -6.48
CA ASP A 230 -17.63 12.21 -7.24
C ASP A 230 -18.93 12.49 -6.45
N PRO A 231 -19.40 13.75 -6.41
CA PRO A 231 -20.56 14.13 -5.60
C PRO A 231 -21.84 13.37 -5.93
N GLU A 232 -22.04 12.95 -7.19
CA GLU A 232 -23.27 12.24 -7.58
C GLU A 232 -23.33 10.82 -7.00
N GLU A 233 -22.17 10.21 -6.70
CA GLU A 233 -22.11 8.86 -6.13
C GLU A 233 -22.68 8.82 -4.71
N LEU A 234 -22.58 9.92 -3.97
CA LEU A 234 -22.97 10.02 -2.55
C LEU A 234 -24.46 9.81 -2.30
N ALA A 235 -25.29 9.87 -3.34
CA ALA A 235 -26.71 9.53 -3.26
C ALA A 235 -26.94 8.01 -3.11
N ASN A 236 -26.01 7.18 -3.56
CA ASN A 236 -26.07 5.72 -3.48
C ASN A 236 -25.07 5.20 -2.43
N PRO A 237 -25.52 4.84 -1.21
CA PRO A 237 -24.62 4.38 -0.16
C PRO A 237 -23.95 3.04 -0.50
N TRP A 238 -24.57 2.20 -1.32
CA TRP A 238 -24.04 0.88 -1.67
C TRP A 238 -22.82 0.96 -2.58
N ASP A 239 -22.93 1.73 -3.68
CA ASP A 239 -21.81 1.93 -4.60
C ASP A 239 -20.76 2.85 -3.95
N THR A 240 -21.15 3.86 -3.16
CA THR A 240 -20.20 4.68 -2.39
C THR A 240 -19.40 3.85 -1.38
N ALA A 241 -20.02 2.90 -0.68
CA ALA A 241 -19.31 2.00 0.23
C ALA A 241 -18.30 1.12 -0.52
N GLY A 242 -18.69 0.58 -1.69
CA GLY A 242 -17.80 -0.17 -2.57
C GLY A 242 -16.64 0.67 -3.12
N HIS A 243 -16.90 1.93 -3.44
CA HIS A 243 -15.92 2.93 -3.86
C HIS A 243 -14.91 3.27 -2.77
N ILE A 244 -15.37 3.56 -1.55
CA ILE A 244 -14.51 3.80 -0.38
C ILE A 244 -13.62 2.58 -0.14
N LEU A 245 -14.20 1.37 -0.14
CA LEU A 245 -13.45 0.14 0.05
C LEU A 245 -12.37 -0.02 -1.02
N HIS A 246 -12.73 0.09 -2.31
CA HIS A 246 -11.82 -0.07 -3.43
C HIS A 246 -10.61 0.86 -3.32
N GLU A 247 -10.86 2.16 -3.18
CA GLU A 247 -9.77 3.14 -3.19
C GLU A 247 -8.92 3.05 -1.92
N ALA A 248 -9.53 2.76 -0.76
CA ALA A 248 -8.78 2.59 0.47
C ALA A 248 -7.94 1.29 0.49
N ILE A 249 -8.35 0.25 -0.25
CA ILE A 249 -7.50 -0.93 -0.49
C ILE A 249 -6.28 -0.60 -1.35
N HIS A 250 -6.40 0.32 -2.32
CA HIS A 250 -5.24 0.83 -3.04
C HIS A 250 -4.28 1.56 -2.11
N LEU A 251 -4.78 2.39 -1.18
CA LEU A 251 -3.96 3.03 -0.16
C LEU A 251 -3.23 1.99 0.73
N LYS A 252 -3.94 0.96 1.18
CA LYS A 252 -3.35 -0.16 1.95
C LYS A 252 -2.22 -0.85 1.18
N LEU A 253 -2.43 -1.17 -0.09
CA LEU A 253 -1.39 -1.81 -0.90
C LEU A 253 -0.21 -0.87 -1.14
N SER A 254 -0.47 0.42 -1.38
CA SER A 254 0.55 1.45 -1.50
C SER A 254 1.47 1.44 -0.26
N ASP A 255 0.90 1.30 0.94
CA ASP A 255 1.66 1.17 2.19
C ASP A 255 2.44 -0.15 2.29
N LEU A 256 1.84 -1.25 1.84
CA LEU A 256 2.50 -2.55 1.81
C LEU A 256 3.73 -2.53 0.88
N ILE A 257 3.60 -2.00 -0.35
CA ILE A 257 4.69 -2.04 -1.34
C ILE A 257 5.85 -1.09 -1.02
N ARG A 258 5.60 -0.02 -0.25
CA ARG A 258 6.67 0.85 0.29
C ARG A 258 7.65 0.09 1.18
N THR A 259 7.28 -1.10 1.63
CA THR A 259 8.05 -1.94 2.55
C THR A 259 8.47 -3.27 1.91
N GLY A 260 8.28 -3.44 0.61
CA GLY A 260 8.70 -4.62 -0.13
C GLY A 260 8.33 -4.57 -1.62
N ALA A 261 9.31 -4.85 -2.49
CA ALA A 261 9.07 -4.92 -3.92
C ALA A 261 8.22 -6.14 -4.28
N ILE A 262 7.12 -5.92 -5.02
CA ILE A 262 6.22 -6.98 -5.50
C ILE A 262 6.43 -7.33 -6.98
N VAL A 263 7.12 -6.48 -7.74
CA VAL A 263 7.47 -6.70 -9.16
C VAL A 263 8.98 -6.59 -9.37
N THR A 264 9.51 -7.31 -10.37
CA THR A 264 10.92 -7.24 -10.76
C THR A 264 11.20 -6.10 -11.74
N ASP A 265 10.19 -5.75 -12.54
CA ASP A 265 10.16 -4.65 -13.48
C ASP A 265 8.73 -4.10 -13.54
N ASP A 266 8.56 -2.83 -13.89
CA ASP A 266 7.25 -2.18 -13.90
C ASP A 266 6.79 -1.79 -15.31
N ASP A 267 7.27 -2.52 -16.34
CA ASP A 267 6.90 -2.26 -17.72
C ASP A 267 5.40 -2.46 -17.97
N LEU A 268 4.89 -1.74 -18.98
CA LEU A 268 3.49 -1.72 -19.31
C LEU A 268 2.95 -3.10 -19.74
N VAL A 269 1.81 -3.49 -19.18
CA VAL A 269 1.00 -4.64 -19.59
C VAL A 269 -0.29 -4.18 -20.25
N GLU A 270 -0.73 -4.93 -21.26
CA GLU A 270 -1.98 -4.70 -21.96
C GLU A 270 -3.08 -5.58 -21.38
N LEU A 271 -4.18 -4.94 -20.99
CA LEU A 271 -5.34 -5.56 -20.36
C LEU A 271 -6.48 -5.68 -21.38
N PRO A 272 -7.29 -6.75 -21.34
CA PRO A 272 -8.26 -7.07 -22.39
C PRO A 272 -9.43 -6.08 -22.46
N TRP A 273 -9.64 -5.27 -21.42
CA TRP A 273 -10.58 -4.14 -21.43
C TRP A 273 -9.95 -2.84 -21.98
N GLY A 274 -8.99 -2.96 -22.90
CA GLY A 274 -8.39 -1.86 -23.63
C GLY A 274 -7.60 -0.88 -22.76
N ARG A 275 -6.92 -1.37 -21.70
CA ARG A 275 -6.07 -0.53 -20.82
C ARG A 275 -4.63 -1.02 -20.89
N LYS A 276 -3.70 -0.10 -21.17
CA LYS A 276 -2.27 -0.32 -20.99
C LYS A 276 -1.83 0.34 -19.69
N THR A 277 -1.19 -0.40 -18.80
CA THR A 277 -0.84 0.09 -17.46
C THR A 277 0.40 -0.61 -16.93
N ALA A 278 1.10 -0.01 -15.96
CA ALA A 278 2.21 -0.64 -15.27
C ALA A 278 1.81 -1.99 -14.63
N LEU A 279 2.76 -2.92 -14.48
CA LEU A 279 2.50 -4.22 -13.87
C LEU A 279 2.05 -4.08 -12.41
N SER A 280 2.67 -3.18 -11.66
CA SER A 280 2.29 -2.77 -10.31
C SER A 280 0.81 -2.40 -10.24
N ASN A 281 0.34 -1.53 -11.15
CA ASN A 281 -1.08 -1.14 -11.23
C ASN A 281 -2.02 -2.32 -11.51
N SER A 282 -1.55 -3.38 -12.17
CA SER A 282 -2.34 -4.60 -12.39
C SER A 282 -2.46 -5.43 -11.10
N LEU A 283 -1.38 -5.49 -10.30
CA LEU A 283 -1.43 -6.05 -8.95
C LEU A 283 -2.32 -5.22 -8.01
N PHE A 284 -2.35 -3.90 -8.16
CA PHE A 284 -3.27 -3.03 -7.44
C PHE A 284 -4.73 -3.36 -7.75
N ALA A 285 -5.06 -3.46 -9.03
CA ALA A 285 -6.40 -3.86 -9.46
C ALA A 285 -6.77 -5.26 -8.93
N TYR A 286 -5.84 -6.22 -9.03
CA TYR A 286 -6.04 -7.58 -8.53
C TYR A 286 -6.34 -7.61 -7.01
N HIS A 287 -5.54 -6.89 -6.23
CA HIS A 287 -5.73 -6.75 -4.78
C HIS A 287 -7.09 -6.14 -4.44
N ALA A 288 -7.46 -5.02 -5.06
CA ALA A 288 -8.78 -4.42 -4.85
C ALA A 288 -9.92 -5.38 -5.22
N TYR A 289 -9.85 -6.04 -6.38
CA TYR A 289 -10.91 -6.94 -6.83
C TYR A 289 -11.09 -8.16 -5.93
N ALA A 290 -10.04 -8.68 -5.30
CA ALA A 290 -10.15 -9.81 -4.37
C ALA A 290 -11.03 -9.45 -3.16
N HIS A 291 -10.73 -8.34 -2.49
CA HIS A 291 -11.52 -7.83 -1.37
C HIS A 291 -12.94 -7.45 -1.79
N MET A 292 -13.10 -6.88 -2.98
CA MET A 292 -14.40 -6.50 -3.50
C MET A 292 -15.32 -7.70 -3.76
N GLN A 293 -14.79 -8.90 -4.00
CA GLN A 293 -15.66 -10.09 -4.06
C GLN A 293 -16.33 -10.37 -2.72
N VAL A 294 -15.60 -10.27 -1.61
CA VAL A 294 -16.17 -10.48 -0.27
C VAL A 294 -17.25 -9.44 0.01
N PHE A 295 -17.00 -8.18 -0.33
CA PHE A 295 -18.01 -7.11 -0.20
C PHE A 295 -19.25 -7.36 -1.06
N ARG A 296 -19.09 -7.70 -2.33
CA ARG A 296 -20.23 -7.95 -3.25
C ARG A 296 -21.05 -9.15 -2.79
N GLU A 297 -20.40 -10.20 -2.29
CA GLU A 297 -21.08 -11.33 -1.69
C GLU A 297 -21.80 -10.95 -0.40
N ALA A 298 -21.22 -10.09 0.45
CA ALA A 298 -21.90 -9.55 1.63
C ALA A 298 -23.18 -8.79 1.26
N VAL A 299 -23.16 -7.95 0.21
CA VAL A 299 -24.34 -7.22 -0.27
C VAL A 299 -25.47 -8.17 -0.71
N LYS A 300 -25.14 -9.27 -1.40
CA LYS A 300 -26.16 -10.27 -1.85
C LYS A 300 -26.86 -10.97 -0.70
N HIS A 301 -26.20 -11.08 0.44
CA HIS A 301 -26.65 -11.86 1.61
C HIS A 301 -27.05 -10.98 2.79
N VAL A 302 -27.21 -9.68 2.57
CA VAL A 302 -27.60 -8.74 3.61
C VAL A 302 -29.06 -8.95 4.04
N GLY A 303 -29.33 -8.77 5.34
CA GLY A 303 -30.66 -8.94 5.93
C GLY A 303 -31.61 -7.76 5.66
N PRO A 304 -32.93 -7.94 5.88
CA PRO A 304 -33.95 -6.89 5.71
C PRO A 304 -33.63 -5.59 6.43
N ASP A 305 -33.08 -5.66 7.65
CA ASP A 305 -32.74 -4.51 8.49
C ASP A 305 -31.81 -3.51 7.78
N CYS A 306 -30.86 -3.98 6.95
CA CYS A 306 -29.99 -3.08 6.19
C CYS A 306 -30.74 -2.43 5.02
N HIS A 307 -31.68 -3.12 4.38
CA HIS A 307 -32.49 -2.51 3.32
C HIS A 307 -33.44 -1.45 3.87
N GLU A 308 -33.97 -1.64 5.08
CA GLU A 308 -34.82 -0.64 5.74
C GLU A 308 -34.05 0.66 6.03
N GLU A 309 -32.79 0.56 6.44
CA GLU A 309 -31.95 1.73 6.79
C GLU A 309 -31.25 2.39 5.58
N PHE A 310 -30.76 1.57 4.64
CA PHE A 310 -29.93 2.03 3.52
C PHE A 310 -30.64 1.95 2.15
N GLY A 311 -31.94 1.62 2.11
CA GLY A 311 -32.64 1.31 0.87
C GLY A 311 -32.18 0.00 0.24
N ALA A 312 -33.00 -0.64 -0.60
CA ALA A 312 -32.52 -1.80 -1.34
C ALA A 312 -31.56 -1.35 -2.45
N PRO A 313 -30.48 -2.10 -2.75
CA PRO A 313 -29.53 -1.72 -3.81
C PRO A 313 -30.22 -1.38 -5.14
N ARG A 314 -31.22 -2.17 -5.53
CA ARG A 314 -31.99 -2.01 -6.78
C ARG A 314 -32.80 -0.72 -6.89
N ASP A 315 -33.02 -0.02 -5.78
CA ASP A 315 -33.84 1.20 -5.75
C ASP A 315 -33.02 2.45 -6.15
N TYR A 316 -31.70 2.31 -6.25
CA TYR A 316 -30.79 3.38 -6.64
C TYR A 316 -30.56 3.39 -8.16
N ASP A 317 -30.62 4.58 -8.76
CA ASP A 317 -30.25 4.77 -10.17
C ASP A 317 -28.75 5.04 -10.28
N ALA A 318 -27.98 3.99 -10.60
CA ALA A 318 -26.54 4.08 -10.82
C ALA A 318 -26.17 3.66 -12.26
N PRO A 319 -25.12 4.26 -12.88
CA PRO A 319 -24.56 3.74 -14.12
C PRO A 319 -23.87 2.39 -13.88
N ALA A 320 -23.79 1.54 -14.91
CA ALA A 320 -23.05 0.29 -14.79
C ALA A 320 -21.53 0.54 -14.80
N HIS A 321 -20.83 0.05 -13.79
CA HIS A 321 -19.37 0.06 -13.70
C HIS A 321 -18.86 -1.18 -12.95
N ALA A 322 -17.57 -1.47 -13.05
CA ALA A 322 -16.99 -2.70 -12.50
C ALA A 322 -17.09 -2.85 -10.98
N MET A 323 -17.37 -1.75 -10.27
CA MET A 323 -17.54 -1.72 -8.83
C MET A 323 -18.99 -1.70 -8.38
N SER A 324 -19.94 -1.51 -9.30
CA SER A 324 -21.35 -1.37 -8.92
C SER A 324 -21.87 -2.69 -8.37
N VAL A 325 -22.63 -2.58 -7.28
CA VAL A 325 -23.45 -3.66 -6.73
C VAL A 325 -24.92 -3.54 -7.14
N VAL A 326 -25.28 -2.44 -7.79
CA VAL A 326 -26.65 -2.13 -8.20
C VAL A 326 -26.91 -2.53 -9.66
N LYS A 327 -26.03 -2.14 -10.59
CA LYS A 327 -26.19 -2.47 -12.03
C LYS A 327 -24.93 -3.10 -12.61
N ASN A 328 -25.11 -4.23 -13.29
CA ASN A 328 -24.04 -4.91 -14.00
C ASN A 328 -24.24 -4.74 -15.52
N ASP A 329 -23.17 -4.38 -16.23
CA ASP A 329 -23.12 -4.52 -17.69
C ASP A 329 -22.83 -5.99 -18.05
N VAL A 330 -23.29 -6.44 -19.23
CA VAL A 330 -23.11 -7.79 -19.78
C VAL A 330 -21.88 -7.88 -20.70
N LYS A 331 -21.18 -6.77 -20.95
CA LYS A 331 -19.93 -6.78 -21.72
C LYS A 331 -18.82 -7.57 -21.00
N PRO A 332 -17.93 -8.26 -21.74
CA PRO A 332 -16.78 -8.94 -21.14
C PRO A 332 -15.92 -8.00 -20.30
N TYR A 333 -15.52 -8.45 -19.12
CA TYR A 333 -14.73 -7.68 -18.14
C TYR A 333 -15.42 -6.40 -17.66
N ALA A 334 -16.75 -6.36 -17.75
CA ALA A 334 -17.53 -5.32 -17.11
C ALA A 334 -17.53 -5.49 -15.59
N ARG A 335 -17.29 -6.71 -15.07
CA ARG A 335 -17.40 -7.02 -13.65
C ARG A 335 -16.04 -7.24 -13.00
N ALA A 336 -15.95 -6.90 -11.71
CA ALA A 336 -14.75 -7.16 -10.90
C ALA A 336 -14.37 -8.65 -10.85
N GLU A 337 -15.35 -9.57 -10.86
CA GLU A 337 -15.11 -11.03 -10.82
C GLU A 337 -14.35 -11.55 -12.05
N GLU A 338 -14.74 -11.10 -13.24
CA GLU A 338 -14.10 -11.46 -14.50
C GLU A 338 -12.68 -10.90 -14.58
N ARG A 339 -12.49 -9.65 -14.13
CA ARG A 339 -11.16 -9.02 -14.06
C ARG A 339 -10.26 -9.70 -13.05
N LEU A 340 -10.80 -10.12 -11.91
CA LEU A 340 -10.06 -10.85 -10.89
C LEU A 340 -9.53 -12.17 -11.42
N ALA A 341 -10.39 -12.97 -12.06
CA ALA A 341 -10.01 -14.26 -12.65
C ALA A 341 -8.94 -14.11 -13.74
N TYR A 342 -9.11 -13.12 -14.63
CA TYR A 342 -8.11 -12.83 -15.67
C TYR A 342 -6.76 -12.42 -15.06
N LEU A 343 -6.76 -11.47 -14.11
CA LEU A 343 -5.54 -11.01 -13.47
C LEU A 343 -4.84 -12.12 -12.69
N HIS A 344 -5.59 -13.00 -12.00
CA HIS A 344 -5.02 -14.18 -11.36
C HIS A 344 -4.27 -15.05 -12.37
N SER A 345 -4.94 -15.42 -13.47
CA SER A 345 -4.36 -16.27 -14.52
C SER A 345 -3.11 -15.63 -15.13
N ALA A 346 -3.15 -14.32 -15.41
CA ALA A 346 -2.02 -13.59 -15.96
C ALA A 346 -0.82 -13.55 -14.97
N LEU A 347 -1.07 -13.22 -13.70
CA LEU A 347 -0.05 -13.06 -12.67
C LEU A 347 0.53 -14.38 -12.16
N ALA A 348 -0.25 -15.46 -12.15
CA ALA A 348 0.19 -16.80 -11.78
C ALA A 348 0.79 -17.58 -12.97
N GLY A 349 0.54 -17.13 -14.21
CA GLY A 349 1.02 -17.75 -15.43
C GLY A 349 2.03 -16.86 -16.18
N PRO A 350 1.68 -16.28 -17.35
CA PRO A 350 2.64 -15.59 -18.23
C PRO A 350 3.46 -14.47 -17.58
N LEU A 351 2.90 -13.75 -16.60
CA LEU A 351 3.57 -12.63 -15.93
C LEU A 351 4.29 -13.05 -14.64
N ALA A 352 4.23 -14.32 -14.21
CA ALA A 352 4.76 -14.77 -12.92
C ALA A 352 6.27 -14.54 -12.75
N HIS A 353 7.03 -14.54 -13.86
CA HIS A 353 8.47 -14.27 -13.88
C HIS A 353 8.80 -12.79 -13.63
N ARG A 354 7.84 -11.88 -13.86
CA ARG A 354 7.97 -10.42 -13.64
C ARG A 354 7.52 -9.99 -12.24
N VAL A 355 7.02 -10.94 -11.45
CA VAL A 355 6.59 -10.75 -10.07
C VAL A 355 7.69 -11.26 -9.15
N THR A 356 8.01 -10.54 -8.07
CA THR A 356 9.00 -11.03 -7.09
C THR A 356 8.48 -12.28 -6.37
N PRO A 357 9.33 -13.08 -5.69
CA PRO A 357 8.84 -14.15 -4.82
C PRO A 357 7.78 -13.69 -3.82
N TYR A 358 8.00 -12.52 -3.20
CA TYR A 358 7.06 -11.90 -2.27
C TYR A 358 5.73 -11.51 -2.94
N GLY A 359 5.78 -10.96 -4.16
CA GLY A 359 4.58 -10.66 -4.94
C GLY A 359 3.80 -11.93 -5.34
N ARG A 360 4.48 -13.05 -5.63
CA ARG A 360 3.80 -14.33 -5.92
C ARG A 360 3.09 -14.90 -4.70
N GLU A 361 3.70 -14.78 -3.52
CA GLU A 361 3.05 -15.14 -2.25
C GLU A 361 1.79 -14.30 -2.01
N LEU A 362 1.84 -12.98 -2.26
CA LEU A 362 0.66 -12.11 -2.21
C LEU A 362 -0.44 -12.58 -3.17
N VAL A 363 -0.08 -12.88 -4.43
CA VAL A 363 -1.04 -13.33 -5.46
C VAL A 363 -1.72 -14.63 -5.06
N ALA A 364 -0.93 -15.61 -4.60
CA ALA A 364 -1.41 -16.91 -4.16
C ALA A 364 -2.33 -16.79 -2.94
N TRP A 365 -1.91 -16.05 -1.91
CA TRP A 365 -2.70 -15.84 -0.70
C TRP A 365 -4.06 -15.22 -1.00
N LEU A 366 -4.09 -14.17 -1.83
CA LEU A 366 -5.35 -13.52 -2.21
C LEU A 366 -6.29 -14.52 -2.86
N TRP A 367 -5.80 -15.27 -3.86
CA TRP A 367 -6.60 -16.26 -4.58
C TRP A 367 -7.11 -17.37 -3.66
N GLU A 368 -6.23 -17.98 -2.87
CA GLU A 368 -6.57 -19.06 -1.93
C GLU A 368 -7.59 -18.61 -0.88
N THR A 369 -7.56 -17.33 -0.51
CA THR A 369 -8.54 -16.76 0.42
C THR A 369 -9.88 -16.59 -0.26
N ILE A 370 -9.95 -16.00 -1.44
CA ILE A 370 -11.24 -15.69 -2.10
C ILE A 370 -11.81 -16.85 -2.90
N ARG A 371 -11.05 -17.93 -3.13
CA ARG A 371 -11.46 -19.12 -3.90
C ARG A 371 -12.88 -19.62 -3.57
N PRO A 372 -13.33 -19.72 -2.31
CA PRO A 372 -14.69 -20.20 -1.99
C PRO A 372 -15.84 -19.34 -2.56
N LEU A 373 -15.56 -18.13 -3.04
CA LEU A 373 -16.56 -17.24 -3.63
C LEU A 373 -16.55 -17.26 -5.17
N VAL A 374 -15.52 -17.80 -5.81
CA VAL A 374 -15.30 -17.74 -7.27
C VAL A 374 -15.39 -19.10 -7.97
N GLU A 375 -15.66 -20.20 -7.26
CA GLU A 375 -15.75 -21.56 -7.83
C GLU A 375 -16.79 -21.71 -8.97
N ASP A 376 -17.72 -20.75 -9.13
CA ASP A 376 -18.72 -20.72 -10.21
C ASP A 376 -18.33 -19.86 -11.43
N VAL A 377 -17.16 -19.19 -11.42
CA VAL A 377 -16.69 -18.41 -12.57
C VAL A 377 -15.96 -19.35 -13.52
N PRO A 378 -16.40 -19.51 -14.79
CA PRO A 378 -15.68 -20.31 -15.78
C PRO A 378 -14.25 -19.75 -15.90
N GLY A 379 -13.28 -20.48 -15.35
CA GLY A 379 -11.89 -20.25 -15.66
C GLY A 379 -11.71 -20.51 -17.15
N ASP A 380 -11.08 -19.58 -17.86
CA ASP A 380 -10.55 -19.89 -19.17
C ASP A 380 -9.42 -20.91 -18.95
N ASP A 381 -9.78 -22.20 -18.98
CA ASP A 381 -8.92 -23.36 -18.71
C ASP A 381 -7.82 -23.53 -19.79
N THR A 382 -7.69 -22.56 -20.69
CA THR A 382 -6.67 -22.49 -21.74
C THR A 382 -5.36 -21.88 -21.26
N ALA A 383 -5.27 -21.40 -20.02
CA ALA A 383 -4.02 -20.87 -19.48
C ALA A 383 -3.02 -22.01 -19.22
N PRO A 384 -1.87 -22.05 -19.92
CA PRO A 384 -0.85 -23.05 -19.64
C PRO A 384 -0.39 -22.89 -18.20
N ARG A 385 -0.57 -23.94 -17.41
CA ARG A 385 -0.08 -24.05 -16.04
C ARG A 385 1.44 -23.92 -16.08
N ALA A 386 1.96 -22.73 -15.75
CA ALA A 386 3.38 -22.49 -15.77
C ALA A 386 4.04 -23.50 -14.82
N ALA A 387 4.99 -24.28 -15.35
CA ALA A 387 5.90 -25.04 -14.52
C ALA A 387 6.53 -24.07 -13.52
N PRO A 388 6.77 -24.48 -12.25
CA PRO A 388 7.51 -23.65 -11.32
C PRO A 388 8.78 -23.19 -12.03
N PRO A 389 9.15 -21.89 -11.92
CA PRO A 389 10.38 -21.42 -12.54
C PRO A 389 11.48 -22.37 -12.07
N SER A 390 12.17 -22.98 -13.03
CA SER A 390 13.43 -23.64 -12.75
C SER A 390 14.36 -22.53 -12.29
N ALA A 391 14.32 -22.21 -11.00
CA ALA A 391 15.43 -21.54 -10.39
C ALA A 391 16.66 -22.37 -10.76
N ASP A 392 17.75 -21.68 -11.04
CA ASP A 392 19.06 -22.27 -11.23
C ASP A 392 19.55 -22.84 -9.87
N VAL A 393 18.73 -23.73 -9.27
CA VAL A 393 18.96 -24.42 -8.00
C VAL A 393 20.08 -25.44 -8.17
N SER A 394 20.48 -25.75 -9.42
CA SER A 394 21.56 -26.70 -9.71
C SER A 394 22.96 -26.12 -9.51
N ARG A 395 23.13 -24.83 -9.21
CA ARG A 395 24.46 -24.32 -8.86
C ARG A 395 24.82 -24.75 -7.44
N ALA A 396 25.86 -25.57 -7.30
CA ALA A 396 26.42 -25.91 -6.00
C ALA A 396 26.97 -24.65 -5.29
N PRO A 397 26.98 -24.62 -3.94
CA PRO A 397 27.68 -23.59 -3.17
C PRO A 397 29.15 -23.47 -3.63
N SER A 398 29.60 -22.24 -3.82
CA SER A 398 30.96 -21.90 -4.22
C SER A 398 31.84 -21.53 -3.01
N SER A 399 33.15 -21.45 -3.21
CA SER A 399 34.10 -20.97 -2.18
C SER A 399 34.07 -19.46 -1.94
N VAL A 400 33.16 -18.73 -2.61
CA VAL A 400 33.00 -17.28 -2.44
C VAL A 400 32.60 -16.96 -1.00
N ARG A 401 33.30 -15.98 -0.40
CA ARG A 401 33.03 -15.48 0.94
C ARG A 401 32.25 -14.17 0.86
N TYR A 402 31.29 -13.98 1.76
CA TYR A 402 30.51 -12.75 1.83
C TYR A 402 30.70 -12.05 3.18
N ARG A 403 30.79 -10.72 3.14
CA ARG A 403 30.73 -9.86 4.33
C ARG A 403 29.68 -8.78 4.16
N GLN A 404 29.14 -8.26 5.25
CA GLN A 404 28.28 -7.07 5.24
C GLN A 404 28.97 -5.87 4.58
N GLY A 405 28.18 -5.03 3.91
CA GLY A 405 28.62 -3.74 3.36
C GLY A 405 29.17 -2.82 4.46
N ARG A 406 30.01 -1.86 4.07
CA ARG A 406 30.55 -0.86 4.99
C ARG A 406 29.61 0.36 5.05
N ASP A 407 29.59 1.02 6.20
CA ASP A 407 28.86 2.29 6.42
C ASP A 407 27.34 2.23 6.15
N LEU A 408 26.75 1.04 6.29
CA LEU A 408 25.31 0.83 6.15
C LEU A 408 24.54 1.59 7.23
N SER A 409 23.42 2.20 6.85
CA SER A 409 22.43 2.70 7.81
C SER A 409 21.40 1.60 8.02
N LEU A 410 21.20 1.18 9.28
CA LEU A 410 20.36 0.05 9.63
C LEU A 410 19.32 0.46 10.66
N ARG A 411 18.06 0.05 10.47
CA ARG A 411 17.00 0.21 11.46
C ARG A 411 16.09 -1.01 11.51
N ARG A 412 16.05 -1.65 12.67
CA ARG A 412 15.09 -2.73 12.95
C ARG A 412 13.71 -2.14 13.21
N SER A 413 12.67 -2.70 12.61
CA SER A 413 11.30 -2.45 13.07
C SER A 413 10.99 -3.33 14.29
N PRO A 414 10.59 -2.76 15.44
CA PRO A 414 10.21 -3.56 16.61
C PRO A 414 8.88 -4.29 16.43
N ALA A 415 8.01 -3.80 15.54
CA ALA A 415 6.65 -4.30 15.34
C ALA A 415 6.51 -5.33 14.22
N SER A 416 7.55 -5.49 13.41
CA SER A 416 7.55 -6.37 12.26
C SER A 416 8.97 -6.85 12.03
N GLU A 417 9.14 -8.15 11.85
CA GLU A 417 10.42 -8.86 11.69
C GLU A 417 11.13 -8.47 10.38
N VAL A 418 11.44 -7.18 10.23
CA VAL A 418 12.08 -6.57 9.08
C VAL A 418 13.17 -5.60 9.53
N LEU A 419 14.20 -5.51 8.70
CA LEU A 419 15.32 -4.59 8.84
C LEU A 419 15.31 -3.63 7.64
N PHE A 420 15.21 -2.33 7.91
CA PHE A 420 15.46 -1.30 6.89
C PHE A 420 16.96 -1.06 6.80
N ALA A 421 17.48 -1.02 5.58
CA ALA A 421 18.88 -0.81 5.32
C ALA A 421 19.07 0.17 4.16
N LEU A 422 20.15 0.96 4.22
CA LEU A 422 20.57 1.87 3.17
C LEU A 422 22.09 1.79 3.04
N ASP A 423 22.55 1.46 1.85
CA ASP A 423 23.95 1.63 1.45
C ASP A 423 24.09 3.04 0.85
N PRO A 424 24.99 3.89 1.41
CA PRO A 424 25.23 5.23 0.87
C PRO A 424 25.65 5.23 -0.61
N ALA A 425 26.29 4.16 -1.10
CA ALA A 425 26.71 4.07 -2.49
C ALA A 425 25.55 3.78 -3.45
N SER A 426 24.68 2.82 -3.10
CA SER A 426 23.50 2.51 -3.90
C SER A 426 22.36 3.53 -3.74
N GLN A 427 22.34 4.27 -2.62
CA GLN A 427 21.31 5.24 -2.22
C GLN A 427 19.89 4.66 -2.12
N LYS A 428 19.72 3.35 -2.23
CA LYS A 428 18.41 2.68 -2.21
C LYS A 428 18.06 2.17 -0.83
N ILE A 429 16.83 2.45 -0.41
CA ILE A 429 16.30 1.86 0.82
C ILE A 429 15.87 0.44 0.52
N VAL A 430 16.49 -0.52 1.20
CA VAL A 430 16.16 -1.94 1.11
C VAL A 430 15.40 -2.35 2.36
N THR A 431 14.33 -3.13 2.20
CA THR A 431 13.64 -3.78 3.32
C THR A 431 13.98 -5.26 3.30
N LEU A 432 14.65 -5.75 4.33
CA LEU A 432 15.00 -7.15 4.50
C LEU A 432 13.93 -7.81 5.37
N ASN A 433 13.23 -8.80 4.84
CA ASN A 433 12.37 -9.68 5.64
C ASN A 433 13.22 -10.61 6.52
N LEU A 434 12.61 -11.34 7.44
CA LEU A 434 13.34 -12.19 8.39
C LEU A 434 14.33 -13.18 7.72
N PRO A 435 13.97 -13.92 6.64
CA PRO A 435 14.92 -14.75 5.91
C PRO A 435 16.11 -13.96 5.32
N ALA A 436 15.86 -12.84 4.66
CA ALA A 436 16.91 -12.02 4.06
C ALA A 436 17.80 -11.34 5.12
N TRP A 437 17.20 -10.92 6.23
CA TRP A 437 17.91 -10.37 7.38
C TRP A 437 18.82 -11.43 8.01
N LEU A 438 18.34 -12.65 8.24
CA LEU A 438 19.18 -13.74 8.73
C LEU A 438 20.36 -14.01 7.79
N ALA A 439 20.12 -14.08 6.47
CA ALA A 439 21.19 -14.25 5.49
C ALA A 439 22.22 -13.11 5.57
N PHE A 440 21.77 -11.87 5.71
CA PHE A 440 22.61 -10.68 5.89
C PHE A 440 23.44 -10.73 7.18
N GLU A 441 22.85 -11.12 8.32
CA GLU A 441 23.57 -11.25 9.61
C GLU A 441 24.61 -12.37 9.59
N LEU A 442 24.36 -13.44 8.83
CA LEU A 442 25.31 -14.54 8.70
C LEU A 442 26.52 -14.19 7.82
N CYS A 443 26.46 -13.14 7.01
CA CYS A 443 27.55 -12.70 6.11
C CYS A 443 28.67 -11.97 6.89
N ASP A 444 29.50 -12.72 7.59
CA ASP A 444 30.63 -12.24 8.41
C ASP A 444 31.99 -12.80 7.92
N GLY A 445 32.13 -13.03 6.62
CA GLY A 445 33.31 -13.65 5.99
C GLY A 445 33.18 -15.15 5.72
N LYS A 446 32.00 -15.73 5.96
CA LYS A 446 31.68 -17.13 5.67
C LYS A 446 31.58 -17.42 4.18
N THR A 447 31.93 -18.64 3.78
CA THR A 447 31.68 -19.19 2.44
C THR A 447 30.20 -19.51 2.22
N GLU A 448 29.76 -19.73 0.97
CA GLU A 448 28.38 -20.17 0.69
C GLU A 448 28.00 -21.47 1.41
N GLU A 449 28.95 -22.40 1.58
CA GLU A 449 28.74 -23.66 2.29
C GLU A 449 28.56 -23.45 3.80
N GLU A 450 29.40 -22.62 4.42
CA GLU A 450 29.30 -22.25 5.83
C GLU A 450 28.00 -21.47 6.13
N LEU A 451 27.61 -20.56 5.22
CA LEU A 451 26.36 -19.82 5.27
C LEU A 451 25.16 -20.77 5.15
N LEU A 452 25.16 -21.67 4.17
CA LEU A 452 24.09 -22.64 3.97
C LEU A 452 23.91 -23.53 5.19
N SER A 453 25.00 -24.04 5.77
CA SER A 453 24.96 -24.84 6.99
C SER A 453 24.30 -24.06 8.16
N SER A 454 24.76 -22.83 8.40
CA SER A 454 24.26 -21.97 9.49
C SER A 454 22.79 -21.56 9.27
N TYR A 455 22.44 -21.22 8.04
CA TYR A 455 21.09 -20.81 7.63
C TYR A 455 20.09 -21.97 7.74
N THR A 456 20.51 -23.16 7.27
CA THR A 456 19.73 -24.41 7.40
C THR A 456 19.47 -24.74 8.87
N SER A 457 20.51 -24.68 9.72
CA SER A 457 20.37 -24.93 11.16
C SER A 457 19.46 -23.92 11.85
N SER A 458 19.52 -22.65 11.44
CA SER A 458 18.74 -21.57 12.08
C SER A 458 17.25 -21.64 11.75
N LEU A 459 16.91 -22.05 10.52
CA LEU A 459 15.52 -22.14 10.06
C LEU A 459 14.91 -23.55 10.18
N GLY A 460 15.70 -24.56 10.52
CA GLY A 460 15.24 -25.96 10.59
C GLY A 460 14.76 -26.51 9.24
N LEU A 461 15.33 -26.01 8.14
CA LEU A 461 14.98 -26.43 6.78
C LEU A 461 15.83 -27.61 6.32
N GLY A 462 15.41 -28.31 5.27
CA GLY A 462 16.29 -29.20 4.52
C GLY A 462 17.26 -28.39 3.64
N VAL A 463 18.47 -28.92 3.42
CA VAL A 463 19.56 -28.23 2.69
C VAL A 463 19.11 -27.72 1.31
N GLU A 464 18.38 -28.52 0.54
CA GLU A 464 17.90 -28.11 -0.79
C GLU A 464 16.94 -26.91 -0.72
N ARG A 465 15.99 -26.93 0.23
CA ARG A 465 15.03 -25.83 0.42
C ARG A 465 15.71 -24.58 0.97
N ALA A 466 16.67 -24.75 1.88
CA ALA A 466 17.48 -23.66 2.39
C ALA A 466 18.28 -23.00 1.27
N TRP A 467 18.92 -23.78 0.39
CA TRP A 467 19.69 -23.26 -0.73
C TRP A 467 18.82 -22.55 -1.77
N ALA A 468 17.65 -23.11 -2.10
CA ALA A 468 16.68 -22.49 -2.99
C ALA A 468 16.21 -21.10 -2.51
N GLN A 469 16.21 -20.86 -1.19
CA GLN A 469 15.94 -19.54 -0.60
C GLN A 469 17.19 -18.66 -0.50
N LEU A 470 18.31 -19.24 -0.03
CA LEU A 470 19.52 -18.49 0.28
C LEU A 470 20.23 -17.97 -0.98
N ALA A 471 20.39 -18.79 -2.02
CA ALA A 471 21.11 -18.40 -3.23
C ALA A 471 20.54 -17.14 -3.93
N PRO A 472 19.22 -17.03 -4.21
CA PRO A 472 18.67 -15.78 -4.75
C PRO A 472 18.74 -14.62 -3.76
N THR A 473 18.66 -14.89 -2.46
CA THR A 473 18.76 -13.87 -1.41
C THR A 473 20.17 -13.24 -1.39
N LEU A 474 21.23 -14.05 -1.46
CA LEU A 474 22.60 -13.55 -1.52
C LEU A 474 22.84 -12.67 -2.75
N ARG A 475 22.34 -13.06 -3.93
CA ARG A 475 22.40 -12.22 -5.14
C ARG A 475 21.66 -10.89 -4.95
N GLY A 476 20.49 -10.90 -4.32
CA GLY A 476 19.73 -9.70 -4.01
C GLY A 476 20.48 -8.77 -3.06
N LEU A 477 21.03 -9.32 -1.97
CA LEU A 477 21.85 -8.57 -1.01
C LEU A 477 23.10 -7.98 -1.65
N GLU A 478 23.79 -8.73 -2.51
CA GLU A 478 24.98 -8.26 -3.22
C GLU A 478 24.63 -7.14 -4.20
N SER A 479 23.61 -7.33 -5.05
CA SER A 479 23.19 -6.32 -6.03
C SER A 479 22.69 -5.02 -5.43
N SER A 480 22.30 -5.03 -4.15
CA SER A 480 21.86 -3.85 -3.40
C SER A 480 22.96 -3.22 -2.53
N GLY A 481 24.17 -3.78 -2.56
CA GLY A 481 25.31 -3.30 -1.76
C GLY A 481 25.25 -3.68 -0.28
N MET A 482 24.27 -4.50 0.14
CA MET A 482 24.11 -4.93 1.53
C MET A 482 25.21 -5.88 1.95
N ILE A 483 25.72 -6.69 1.01
CA ILE A 483 26.88 -7.55 1.21
C ILE A 483 27.85 -7.39 0.05
N VAL A 484 29.11 -7.74 0.27
CA VAL A 484 30.16 -7.76 -0.75
C VAL A 484 30.90 -9.09 -0.73
N GLN A 485 31.32 -9.55 -1.91
CA GLN A 485 32.22 -10.69 -2.01
C GLN A 485 33.62 -10.32 -1.52
N VAL A 486 34.26 -11.23 -0.81
CA VAL A 486 35.63 -11.09 -0.31
C VAL A 486 36.53 -12.02 -1.11
N ALA A 487 37.50 -11.44 -1.83
CA ALA A 487 38.51 -12.23 -2.52
C ALA A 487 39.44 -12.92 -1.52
N GLU A 488 39.82 -14.17 -1.79
CA GLU A 488 40.85 -14.87 -1.02
C GLU A 488 42.18 -14.09 -1.13
N GLY A 489 42.68 -13.55 -0.02
CA GLY A 489 44.00 -12.91 0.08
C GLY A 489 44.02 -11.39 0.28
N GLY A 490 42.87 -10.71 0.37
CA GLY A 490 42.83 -9.29 0.77
C GLY A 490 42.94 -9.13 2.29
N ALA A 491 44.12 -8.79 2.79
CA ALA A 491 44.32 -8.38 4.18
C ALA A 491 43.43 -7.15 4.55
N PRO A 492 42.99 -7.02 5.82
CA PRO A 492 41.92 -6.10 6.26
C PRO A 492 42.11 -4.62 5.94
#